data_AF-A0A1J0R4Y6-F1
#
_entry.id   AF-A0A1J0R4Y6-F1
#
_cell.length_a   1.000
_cell.length_b   1.000
_cell.length_c   1.000
_cell.angle_alpha   90.00
_cell.angle_beta   90.00
_cell.angle_gamma   90.00
#
_symmetry.space_group_name_H-M   'P 1'
#
loop_
_entity.id
_entity.type
_entity.pdbx_description
1 polymer ?
#
loop_
_entity_poly.entity_id
_entity_poly.type
_entity_poly.pdbx_seq_one_letter_code
_entity_poly.pdbx_strand_id
1 'polypeptide(L)'
;MLSSKPVVRTYIGLVAALATAIQLAEPSAKAFDEAEVQKICSVATELDKIPSVALQKQEALIKEVKAAYEAELIAFLAAEAEDDTNASTLYKAAAAAASECGRKAANKLEQLQKVALLATVNAGKATGAINEFVDFLIAVSTGGTTGTCLATTGGNPSSTNANTRLGCPAKTTDDITTTPATNNEVLDKSGYKVLSSNGDGSHAQASTKCRLLTAVSGGSATSELWQRNSPPETPIMFGFLTVTAHNSAGTTAINKQKLNALGTSWEKQNPSTAPEKLFNAIGHLIKAEYDGCGQSKDEVLAHVINEGKAAQLITSVRKGAKLTDKTSKNDYGAAALLDSVAGDSKNQAEKIKNKIDSLPVTQVQVDKTAEKTIKTNSNPEDMRKSLLLRHIKNKETFENLGKQLQEEIAKKPTQ
;
A
#
# COMPACT_ATOMS: atom_id res chain seq x y z
N MET A 1 74.67 -86.17 -11.44
CA MET A 1 73.25 -86.44 -11.11
C MET A 1 72.63 -85.06 -10.87
N LEU A 2 71.81 -84.47 -11.77
CA LEU A 2 70.47 -84.91 -12.26
C LEU A 2 69.55 -85.19 -11.05
N SER A 3 68.37 -84.57 -10.83
CA SER A 3 67.46 -83.76 -11.68
C SER A 3 66.59 -82.84 -10.79
N SER A 4 65.75 -81.87 -11.21
CA SER A 4 65.40 -81.30 -12.54
C SER A 4 64.65 -79.94 -12.39
N LYS A 5 64.44 -79.21 -13.49
CA LYS A 5 63.48 -78.08 -13.69
C LYS A 5 62.23 -78.62 -14.46
N PRO A 6 61.03 -77.94 -14.58
CA PRO A 6 60.88 -76.51 -14.87
C PRO A 6 59.60 -75.72 -14.43
N VAL A 7 59.75 -74.37 -14.40
CA VAL A 7 58.93 -73.29 -15.03
C VAL A 7 57.39 -73.39 -15.11
N VAL A 8 56.68 -72.32 -14.66
CA VAL A 8 55.62 -71.58 -15.43
C VAL A 8 55.44 -70.13 -14.89
N ARG A 9 55.60 -69.14 -15.79
CA ARG A 9 55.03 -67.76 -15.93
C ARG A 9 54.86 -66.81 -14.71
N THR A 10 55.41 -65.57 -14.73
CA THR A 10 54.89 -64.29 -15.31
C THR A 10 53.47 -63.88 -14.85
N TYR A 11 53.15 -62.60 -14.55
CA TYR A 11 53.71 -61.30 -14.95
C TYR A 11 53.31 -60.17 -13.96
N ILE A 12 53.99 -59.01 -14.04
CA ILE A 12 53.50 -57.62 -13.79
C ILE A 12 52.86 -57.27 -12.43
N GLY A 13 53.46 -56.29 -11.73
CA GLY A 13 52.91 -55.68 -10.51
C GLY A 13 53.62 -54.39 -10.08
N LEU A 14 54.23 -53.65 -11.02
CA LEU A 14 54.85 -52.36 -10.75
C LEU A 14 53.75 -51.30 -10.56
N VAL A 15 53.88 -50.42 -9.55
CA VAL A 15 53.07 -49.20 -9.36
C VAL A 15 51.55 -49.43 -9.25
N ALA A 16 51.12 -49.97 -8.11
CA ALA A 16 50.00 -49.36 -7.38
C ALA A 16 50.62 -48.31 -6.46
N ALA A 17 50.89 -47.08 -6.92
CA ALA A 17 49.87 -46.03 -6.93
C ALA A 17 49.13 -46.01 -5.56
N LEU A 18 49.40 -45.10 -4.61
CA LEU A 18 49.92 -43.73 -4.73
C LEU A 18 49.19 -42.87 -5.79
N ALA A 19 48.10 -43.42 -6.36
CA ALA A 19 47.01 -42.65 -6.90
C ALA A 19 46.22 -42.10 -5.71
N THR A 20 46.52 -40.85 -5.38
CA THR A 20 45.53 -39.92 -4.81
C THR A 20 44.78 -40.42 -3.58
N ALA A 21 45.53 -40.68 -2.51
CA ALA A 21 45.17 -40.13 -1.20
C ALA A 21 45.42 -38.59 -1.20
N ILE A 22 44.93 -37.89 -2.23
CA ILE A 22 44.68 -36.47 -2.15
C ILE A 22 43.29 -36.39 -1.53
N GLN A 23 43.22 -35.73 -0.39
CA GLN A 23 41.99 -35.53 0.35
C GLN A 23 40.87 -35.09 -0.60
N LEU A 24 39.70 -35.75 -0.54
CA LEU A 24 38.42 -35.15 -0.97
C LEU A 24 37.96 -34.09 0.05
N ALA A 25 38.91 -33.24 0.40
CA ALA A 25 38.70 -31.89 0.87
C ALA A 25 38.59 -31.06 -0.44
N GLU A 26 37.66 -30.13 -0.61
CA GLU A 26 36.76 -29.49 0.35
C GLU A 26 35.48 -29.13 -0.41
N PRO A 27 34.26 -29.26 0.15
CA PRO A 27 33.27 -28.23 -0.07
C PRO A 27 33.85 -27.00 0.63
N SER A 28 34.46 -26.08 -0.12
CA SER A 28 35.26 -24.97 0.46
C SER A 28 34.42 -23.95 1.26
N ALA A 29 33.11 -24.09 1.27
CA ALA A 29 32.19 -23.02 1.57
C ALA A 29 31.25 -23.31 2.74
N LYS A 30 31.06 -22.27 3.56
CA LYS A 30 30.15 -22.27 4.70
C LYS A 30 28.69 -22.27 4.23
N ALA A 31 27.82 -23.04 4.89
CA ALA A 31 26.37 -22.98 4.66
C ALA A 31 25.75 -21.71 5.26
N PHE A 32 24.60 -21.27 4.73
CA PHE A 32 23.79 -20.21 5.31
C PHE A 32 23.24 -20.64 6.68
N ASP A 33 23.24 -19.72 7.65
CA ASP A 33 22.54 -19.94 8.92
C ASP A 33 21.03 -19.81 8.70
N GLU A 34 20.27 -20.87 8.97
CA GLU A 34 18.80 -20.83 8.86
C GLU A 34 18.19 -19.72 9.74
N ALA A 35 18.77 -19.37 10.88
CA ALA A 35 18.27 -18.30 11.73
C ALA A 35 18.48 -16.89 11.11
N GLU A 36 19.49 -16.70 10.27
CA GLU A 36 19.66 -15.45 9.50
C GLU A 36 18.74 -15.42 8.28
N VAL A 37 18.53 -16.56 7.62
CA VAL A 37 17.55 -16.69 6.52
C VAL A 37 16.11 -16.45 7.03
N GLN A 38 15.75 -16.97 8.20
CA GLN A 38 14.45 -16.75 8.84
C GLN A 38 14.14 -15.26 9.08
N LYS A 39 15.15 -14.44 9.40
CA LYS A 39 14.96 -12.98 9.54
C LYS A 39 14.65 -12.31 8.19
N ILE A 40 15.23 -12.80 7.10
CA ILE A 40 14.96 -12.28 5.76
C ILE A 40 13.58 -12.76 5.28
N CYS A 41 13.20 -13.99 5.61
CA CYS A 41 11.84 -14.49 5.43
C CYS A 41 10.79 -13.68 6.21
N SER A 42 11.09 -13.26 7.45
CA SER A 42 10.15 -12.40 8.20
C SER A 42 10.03 -11.01 7.56
N VAL A 43 11.11 -10.45 7.00
CA VAL A 43 11.05 -9.25 6.15
C VAL A 43 10.20 -9.49 4.91
N ALA A 44 10.36 -10.60 4.19
CA ALA A 44 9.52 -10.94 3.03
C ALA A 44 8.03 -11.03 3.38
N THR A 45 7.70 -11.68 4.50
CA THR A 45 6.32 -11.75 5.04
C THR A 45 5.74 -10.39 5.40
N GLU A 46 6.58 -9.40 5.72
CA GLU A 46 6.14 -8.04 5.97
C GLU A 46 6.00 -7.22 4.67
N LEU A 47 6.88 -7.45 3.70
CA LEU A 47 6.80 -6.86 2.36
C LEU A 47 5.58 -7.35 1.59
N ASP A 48 5.14 -8.59 1.82
CA ASP A 48 3.95 -9.18 1.21
C ASP A 48 2.63 -8.47 1.61
N LYS A 49 2.64 -7.67 2.69
CA LYS A 49 1.49 -6.86 3.16
C LYS A 49 1.41 -5.46 2.54
N ILE A 50 2.44 -5.02 1.81
CA ILE A 50 2.44 -3.70 1.15
C ILE A 50 1.27 -3.52 0.16
N PRO A 51 0.84 -4.52 -0.64
CA PRO A 51 -0.38 -4.44 -1.44
C PRO A 51 -1.64 -4.18 -0.59
N SER A 52 -1.77 -4.83 0.57
CA SER A 52 -2.90 -4.67 1.50
C SER A 52 -2.98 -3.26 2.10
N VAL A 53 -1.83 -2.65 2.43
CA VAL A 53 -1.76 -1.25 2.91
C VAL A 53 -2.10 -0.27 1.78
N ALA A 54 -1.61 -0.53 0.57
CA ALA A 54 -1.92 0.25 -0.62
C ALA A 54 -3.43 0.24 -0.93
N LEU A 55 -4.05 -0.95 -0.93
CA LEU A 55 -5.49 -1.12 -1.16
C LEU A 55 -6.32 -0.38 -0.10
N GLN A 56 -5.94 -0.47 1.18
CA GLN A 56 -6.68 0.22 2.25
C GLN A 56 -6.72 1.74 2.03
N LYS A 57 -5.57 2.36 1.71
CA LYS A 57 -5.49 3.80 1.44
C LYS A 57 -6.26 4.20 0.18
N GLN A 58 -6.30 3.34 -0.84
CA GLN A 58 -7.11 3.57 -2.05
C GLN A 58 -8.62 3.47 -1.75
N GLU A 59 -9.05 2.43 -1.03
CA GLU A 59 -10.45 2.26 -0.62
C GLU A 59 -10.95 3.44 0.23
N ALA A 60 -10.12 3.94 1.16
CA ALA A 60 -10.45 5.09 1.99
C ALA A 60 -10.83 6.31 1.14
N LEU A 61 -10.01 6.61 0.12
CA LEU A 61 -10.26 7.71 -0.81
C LEU A 61 -11.46 7.44 -1.72
N ILE A 62 -11.67 6.21 -2.19
CA ILE A 62 -12.84 5.82 -3.00
C ILE A 62 -14.14 5.96 -2.17
N LYS A 63 -14.11 5.59 -0.88
CA LYS A 63 -15.23 5.78 0.06
C LYS A 63 -15.53 7.26 0.24
N GLU A 64 -14.52 8.11 0.44
CA GLU A 64 -14.72 9.56 0.52
C GLU A 64 -15.26 10.17 -0.78
N VAL A 65 -14.77 9.78 -1.96
CA VAL A 65 -15.32 10.26 -3.24
C VAL A 65 -16.82 9.94 -3.37
N LYS A 66 -17.22 8.72 -2.99
CA LYS A 66 -18.65 8.31 -3.00
C LYS A 66 -19.46 9.06 -1.95
N ALA A 67 -18.95 9.17 -0.72
CA ALA A 67 -19.59 9.89 0.37
C ALA A 67 -19.81 11.37 0.05
N ALA A 68 -18.80 12.02 -0.52
CA ALA A 68 -18.85 13.40 -0.97
C ALA A 68 -19.87 13.60 -2.10
N TYR A 69 -19.94 12.67 -3.05
CA TYR A 69 -20.94 12.70 -4.10
C TYR A 69 -22.39 12.52 -3.58
N GLU A 70 -22.60 11.62 -2.63
CA GLU A 70 -23.90 11.45 -1.97
C GLU A 70 -24.28 12.67 -1.12
N ALA A 71 -23.32 13.27 -0.41
CA ALA A 71 -23.50 14.50 0.35
C ALA A 71 -23.87 15.69 -0.56
N GLU A 72 -23.21 15.82 -1.72
CA GLU A 72 -23.54 16.81 -2.75
C GLU A 72 -24.99 16.64 -3.23
N LEU A 73 -25.39 15.42 -3.64
CA LEU A 73 -26.76 15.14 -4.07
C LEU A 73 -27.80 15.46 -2.98
N ILE A 74 -27.53 15.08 -1.73
CA ILE A 74 -28.44 15.30 -0.59
C ILE A 74 -28.63 16.79 -0.33
N ALA A 75 -27.53 17.54 -0.21
CA ALA A 75 -27.60 18.97 0.06
C ALA A 75 -28.16 19.76 -1.14
N PHE A 76 -27.90 19.34 -2.37
CA PHE A 76 -28.44 20.02 -3.54
C PHE A 76 -29.94 19.74 -3.75
N LEU A 77 -30.39 18.51 -3.51
CA LEU A 77 -31.82 18.18 -3.50
C LEU A 77 -32.56 18.92 -2.38
N ALA A 78 -31.98 19.01 -1.18
CA ALA A 78 -32.51 19.82 -0.08
C ALA A 78 -32.63 21.29 -0.48
N ALA A 79 -31.62 21.84 -1.16
CA ALA A 79 -31.65 23.23 -1.60
C ALA A 79 -32.75 23.54 -2.62
N GLU A 80 -33.03 22.62 -3.54
CA GLU A 80 -34.11 22.78 -4.52
C GLU A 80 -35.49 22.51 -3.92
N ALA A 81 -35.56 21.75 -2.81
CA ALA A 81 -36.78 21.38 -2.09
C ALA A 81 -37.26 22.43 -1.08
N GLU A 82 -36.31 23.19 -0.51
CA GLU A 82 -36.49 24.20 0.53
C GLU A 82 -37.03 25.53 -0.02
N ASP A 83 -38.00 26.12 0.67
CA ASP A 83 -38.64 27.40 0.30
C ASP A 83 -37.97 28.59 1.01
N ASP A 84 -37.32 28.39 2.16
CA ASP A 84 -36.52 29.44 2.80
C ASP A 84 -35.23 29.71 2.04
N THR A 85 -35.09 30.93 1.50
CA THR A 85 -33.94 31.34 0.68
C THR A 85 -32.61 31.22 1.41
N ASN A 86 -32.56 31.42 2.74
CA ASN A 86 -31.31 31.30 3.51
C ASN A 86 -30.87 29.83 3.66
N ALA A 87 -31.81 28.95 4.00
CA ALA A 87 -31.60 27.51 4.10
C ALA A 87 -31.26 26.90 2.73
N SER A 88 -32.01 27.24 1.67
CA SER A 88 -31.69 26.86 0.30
C SER A 88 -30.28 27.30 -0.10
N THR A 89 -29.91 28.56 0.16
CA THR A 89 -28.55 29.08 -0.09
C THR A 89 -27.48 28.30 0.69
N LEU A 90 -27.74 27.98 1.96
CA LEU A 90 -26.80 27.20 2.77
C LEU A 90 -26.62 25.78 2.22
N TYR A 91 -27.70 25.12 1.86
CA TYR A 91 -27.66 23.76 1.34
C TYR A 91 -26.95 23.71 -0.03
N LYS A 92 -27.12 24.71 -0.92
CA LYS A 92 -26.30 24.82 -2.15
C LYS A 92 -24.81 25.00 -1.85
N ALA A 93 -24.47 25.80 -0.84
CA ALA A 93 -23.08 26.01 -0.45
C ALA A 93 -22.47 24.75 0.18
N ALA A 94 -23.24 23.98 0.96
CA ALA A 94 -22.83 22.70 1.50
C ALA A 94 -22.62 21.66 0.39
N ALA A 95 -23.51 21.60 -0.61
CA ALA A 95 -23.37 20.72 -1.77
C ALA A 95 -22.08 21.00 -2.57
N ALA A 96 -21.82 22.28 -2.90
CA ALA A 96 -20.61 22.68 -3.60
C ALA A 96 -19.33 22.42 -2.78
N ALA A 97 -19.38 22.59 -1.45
CA ALA A 97 -18.27 22.25 -0.57
C ALA A 97 -18.03 20.72 -0.48
N ALA A 98 -19.08 19.91 -0.50
CA ALA A 98 -18.98 18.45 -0.57
C ALA A 98 -18.38 18.00 -1.91
N SER A 99 -18.79 18.60 -3.03
CA SER A 99 -18.20 18.34 -4.35
C SER A 99 -16.68 18.60 -4.36
N GLU A 100 -16.23 19.68 -3.74
CA GLU A 100 -14.80 20.01 -3.59
C GLU A 100 -14.04 18.99 -2.73
N CYS A 101 -14.67 18.40 -1.70
CA CYS A 101 -14.10 17.27 -0.95
C CYS A 101 -13.90 16.04 -1.86
N GLY A 102 -14.92 15.67 -2.64
CA GLY A 102 -14.82 14.57 -3.60
C GLY A 102 -13.72 14.79 -4.63
N ARG A 103 -13.58 16.02 -5.14
CA ARG A 103 -12.51 16.41 -6.06
C ARG A 103 -11.12 16.29 -5.42
N LYS A 104 -10.95 16.71 -4.15
CA LYS A 104 -9.68 16.56 -3.42
C LYS A 104 -9.31 15.10 -3.18
N ALA A 105 -10.26 14.28 -2.74
CA ALA A 105 -10.06 12.84 -2.56
C ALA A 105 -9.69 12.14 -3.87
N ALA A 106 -10.34 12.50 -4.99
CA ALA A 106 -10.00 11.99 -6.32
C ALA A 106 -8.59 12.38 -6.78
N ASN A 107 -8.20 13.65 -6.65
CA ASN A 107 -6.84 14.11 -6.95
C ASN A 107 -5.79 13.39 -6.07
N LYS A 108 -6.11 13.15 -4.80
CA LYS A 108 -5.23 12.43 -3.88
C LYS A 108 -5.12 10.95 -4.24
N LEU A 109 -6.18 10.34 -4.76
CA LEU A 109 -6.17 8.95 -5.24
C LEU A 109 -5.25 8.80 -6.45
N GLU A 110 -5.29 9.72 -7.41
CA GLU A 110 -4.36 9.76 -8.56
C GLU A 110 -2.89 9.87 -8.09
N GLN A 111 -2.61 10.77 -7.15
CA GLN A 111 -1.26 10.91 -6.56
C GLN A 111 -0.83 9.63 -5.82
N LEU A 112 -1.73 9.01 -5.07
CA LEU A 112 -1.48 7.78 -4.33
C LEU A 112 -1.18 6.61 -5.26
N GLN A 113 -1.91 6.44 -6.38
CA GLN A 113 -1.76 5.31 -7.31
C GLN A 113 -0.30 5.07 -7.72
N LYS A 114 0.41 6.12 -8.14
CA LYS A 114 1.81 6.01 -8.57
C LYS A 114 2.74 5.54 -7.44
N VAL A 115 2.53 6.07 -6.23
CA VAL A 115 3.33 5.74 -5.04
C VAL A 115 3.05 4.32 -4.56
N ALA A 116 1.77 3.96 -4.50
CA ALA A 116 1.31 2.64 -4.08
C ALA A 116 1.79 1.55 -5.05
N LEU A 117 1.65 1.76 -6.36
CA LEU A 117 2.12 0.81 -7.37
C LEU A 117 3.64 0.61 -7.30
N LEU A 118 4.42 1.69 -7.11
CA LEU A 118 5.87 1.60 -6.99
C LEU A 118 6.30 0.81 -5.72
N ALA A 119 5.65 1.06 -4.59
CA ALA A 119 5.89 0.32 -3.36
C ALA A 119 5.54 -1.17 -3.52
N THR A 120 4.34 -1.47 -4.02
CA THR A 120 3.83 -2.83 -4.26
C THR A 120 4.70 -3.62 -5.25
N VAL A 121 5.07 -3.03 -6.39
CA VAL A 121 5.91 -3.71 -7.39
C VAL A 121 7.32 -4.01 -6.85
N ASN A 122 7.91 -3.09 -6.08
CA ASN A 122 9.24 -3.32 -5.52
C ASN A 122 9.20 -4.28 -4.33
N ALA A 123 8.14 -4.27 -3.51
CA ALA A 123 7.91 -5.25 -2.46
C ALA A 123 7.73 -6.65 -3.04
N GLY A 124 6.87 -6.81 -4.06
CA GLY A 124 6.67 -8.09 -4.75
C GLY A 124 7.94 -8.63 -5.41
N LYS A 125 8.76 -7.77 -6.04
CA LYS A 125 10.09 -8.15 -6.55
C LYS A 125 11.03 -8.63 -5.45
N ALA A 126 10.99 -8.00 -4.28
CA ALA A 126 11.81 -8.39 -3.14
C ALA A 126 11.35 -9.72 -2.53
N THR A 127 10.05 -9.85 -2.23
CA THR A 127 9.44 -11.10 -1.76
C THR A 127 9.70 -12.26 -2.72
N GLY A 128 9.53 -12.05 -4.03
CA GLY A 128 9.84 -13.07 -5.05
C GLY A 128 11.31 -13.48 -5.08
N ALA A 129 12.25 -12.51 -5.05
CA ALA A 129 13.68 -12.79 -5.04
C ALA A 129 14.18 -13.44 -3.74
N ILE A 130 13.49 -13.22 -2.61
CA ILE A 130 13.73 -13.93 -1.35
C ILE A 130 13.17 -15.35 -1.45
N ASN A 131 11.88 -15.50 -1.79
CA ASN A 131 11.18 -16.78 -1.88
C ASN A 131 11.90 -17.77 -2.81
N GLU A 132 12.26 -17.35 -4.02
CA GLU A 132 12.92 -18.22 -5.01
C GLU A 132 14.28 -18.72 -4.49
N PHE A 133 15.10 -17.83 -3.92
CA PHE A 133 16.42 -18.23 -3.41
C PHE A 133 16.32 -19.09 -2.14
N VAL A 134 15.33 -18.84 -1.27
CA VAL A 134 15.06 -19.70 -0.10
C VAL A 134 14.55 -21.08 -0.52
N ASP A 135 13.62 -21.15 -1.46
CA ASP A 135 13.12 -22.42 -1.99
C ASP A 135 14.22 -23.22 -2.68
N PHE A 136 15.10 -22.56 -3.44
CA PHE A 136 16.31 -23.16 -4.01
C PHE A 136 17.25 -23.69 -2.92
N LEU A 137 17.55 -22.88 -1.88
CA LEU A 137 18.39 -23.30 -0.76
C LEU A 137 17.82 -24.51 -0.02
N ILE A 138 16.51 -24.58 0.19
CA ILE A 138 15.81 -25.74 0.76
C ILE A 138 15.97 -26.95 -0.15
N ALA A 139 15.72 -26.81 -1.45
CA ALA A 139 15.79 -27.91 -2.42
C ALA A 139 17.20 -28.53 -2.50
N VAL A 140 18.26 -27.71 -2.53
CA VAL A 140 19.66 -28.21 -2.58
C VAL A 140 20.23 -28.65 -1.23
N SER A 141 19.46 -28.49 -0.14
CA SER A 141 19.85 -28.90 1.22
C SER A 141 19.06 -30.11 1.73
N THR A 142 17.92 -30.41 1.13
CA THR A 142 17.05 -31.50 1.58
C THR A 142 17.66 -32.87 1.27
N GLY A 143 17.73 -33.75 2.29
CA GLY A 143 18.12 -35.15 2.13
C GLY A 143 19.61 -35.47 2.23
N GLY A 144 20.48 -34.48 2.48
CA GLY A 144 21.94 -34.68 2.59
C GLY A 144 22.55 -34.13 3.88
N THR A 145 23.52 -34.85 4.46
CA THR A 145 24.33 -34.40 5.62
C THR A 145 25.76 -33.99 5.23
N THR A 146 26.25 -34.51 4.10
CA THR A 146 27.62 -34.27 3.57
C THR A 146 27.72 -33.01 2.72
N GLY A 147 26.62 -32.59 2.08
CA GLY A 147 26.52 -31.35 1.32
C GLY A 147 25.18 -30.69 1.62
N THR A 148 25.21 -29.42 1.99
CA THR A 148 24.02 -28.61 2.31
C THR A 148 24.40 -27.14 2.22
N CYS A 149 23.45 -26.30 1.80
CA CYS A 149 23.59 -24.85 1.87
C CYS A 149 22.76 -24.20 2.98
N LEU A 150 21.98 -24.96 3.72
CA LEU A 150 21.32 -24.52 4.96
C LEU A 150 21.86 -25.29 6.16
N ALA A 151 22.03 -24.61 7.29
CA ALA A 151 22.45 -25.26 8.53
C ALA A 151 21.86 -24.59 9.78
N THR A 152 21.65 -25.45 10.78
CA THR A 152 21.31 -25.16 12.16
C THR A 152 22.33 -25.83 13.09
N THR A 153 22.10 -25.79 14.40
CA THR A 153 22.83 -26.55 15.42
C THR A 153 23.17 -27.97 14.96
N GLY A 154 24.47 -28.31 14.98
CA GLY A 154 25.00 -29.57 14.44
C GLY A 154 25.47 -29.50 12.98
N GLY A 155 25.36 -28.35 12.33
CA GLY A 155 25.85 -28.12 10.96
C GLY A 155 25.03 -28.82 9.87
N ASN A 156 23.75 -29.07 10.12
CA ASN A 156 22.81 -29.71 9.19
C ASN A 156 21.52 -28.86 9.10
N PRO A 157 20.77 -28.92 7.99
CA PRO A 157 19.49 -28.23 7.84
C PRO A 157 18.44 -28.75 8.84
N SER A 158 17.46 -27.91 9.19
CA SER A 158 16.32 -28.36 9.99
C SER A 158 15.46 -29.37 9.20
N SER A 159 15.01 -30.43 9.85
CA SER A 159 14.07 -31.41 9.27
C SER A 159 12.69 -30.81 8.91
N THR A 160 12.39 -29.61 9.40
CA THR A 160 11.12 -28.91 9.14
C THR A 160 11.24 -27.75 8.16
N ASN A 161 12.44 -27.46 7.61
CA ASN A 161 12.63 -26.27 6.77
C ASN A 161 11.79 -26.30 5.48
N ALA A 162 11.62 -27.46 4.84
CA ALA A 162 10.77 -27.64 3.67
C ALA A 162 9.28 -27.38 3.96
N ASN A 163 8.78 -27.83 5.12
CA ASN A 163 7.39 -27.66 5.52
C ASN A 163 7.07 -26.23 5.98
N THR A 164 8.03 -25.58 6.65
CA THR A 164 7.87 -24.22 7.21
C THR A 164 8.32 -23.12 6.25
N ARG A 165 9.06 -23.47 5.18
CA ARG A 165 9.77 -22.56 4.27
C ARG A 165 10.55 -21.46 5.02
N LEU A 166 11.11 -21.80 6.19
CA LEU A 166 11.82 -20.86 7.08
C LEU A 166 10.99 -19.61 7.46
N GLY A 167 9.65 -19.69 7.41
CA GLY A 167 8.75 -18.57 7.69
C GLY A 167 8.58 -17.57 6.55
N CYS A 168 9.03 -17.90 5.33
CA CYS A 168 8.81 -17.09 4.14
C CYS A 168 7.32 -17.14 3.70
N PRO A 169 6.77 -16.04 3.16
CA PRO A 169 5.36 -15.96 2.77
C PRO A 169 5.05 -16.92 1.62
N ALA A 170 3.77 -17.24 1.44
CA ALA A 170 3.30 -18.15 0.40
C ALA A 170 3.79 -17.74 -1.00
N LYS A 171 3.89 -18.71 -1.92
CA LYS A 171 4.32 -18.44 -3.31
C LYS A 171 3.26 -17.73 -4.14
N THR A 172 2.01 -17.83 -3.72
CA THR A 172 0.81 -17.29 -4.37
C THR A 172 -0.08 -16.65 -3.31
N THR A 173 -0.78 -15.60 -3.72
CA THR A 173 -1.73 -14.85 -2.89
C THR A 173 -3.07 -14.87 -3.62
N ASP A 174 -4.03 -15.60 -3.07
CA ASP A 174 -5.32 -15.85 -3.74
C ASP A 174 -6.27 -14.64 -3.67
N ASP A 175 -6.13 -13.81 -2.63
CA ASP A 175 -6.89 -12.58 -2.42
C ASP A 175 -6.07 -11.55 -1.60
N ILE A 176 -6.37 -10.27 -1.74
CA ILE A 176 -5.71 -9.16 -1.05
C ILE A 176 -6.71 -8.48 -0.11
N THR A 177 -6.69 -8.86 1.17
CA THR A 177 -7.45 -8.18 2.22
C THR A 177 -6.72 -6.91 2.67
N THR A 178 -7.45 -5.90 3.18
CA THR A 178 -6.86 -4.62 3.62
C THR A 178 -6.22 -4.73 5.00
N THR A 179 -5.13 -3.98 5.25
CA THR A 179 -4.47 -3.90 6.56
C THR A 179 -4.03 -2.47 6.89
N PRO A 180 -4.14 -1.99 8.14
CA PRO A 180 -3.83 -0.61 8.50
C PRO A 180 -2.34 -0.27 8.58
N ALA A 181 -1.47 -1.25 8.83
CA ALA A 181 -0.07 -0.99 9.15
C ALA A 181 0.83 -2.21 8.88
N THR A 182 2.14 -1.94 8.84
CA THR A 182 3.18 -2.95 8.91
C THR A 182 3.47 -3.34 10.37
N ASN A 183 4.05 -4.52 10.59
CA ASN A 183 4.59 -4.94 11.88
C ASN A 183 5.88 -4.19 12.22
N ASN A 184 5.80 -3.25 13.17
CA ASN A 184 6.92 -2.44 13.63
C ASN A 184 8.08 -3.24 14.25
N GLU A 185 7.87 -4.50 14.66
CA GLU A 185 8.96 -5.38 15.14
C GLU A 185 9.84 -5.93 14.00
N VAL A 186 9.37 -5.85 12.76
CA VAL A 186 10.10 -6.30 11.56
C VAL A 186 10.51 -5.13 10.68
N LEU A 187 9.60 -4.17 10.46
CA LEU A 187 9.81 -3.02 9.59
C LEU A 187 9.09 -1.79 10.19
N ASP A 188 9.89 -0.77 10.55
CA ASP A 188 9.38 0.49 11.08
C ASP A 188 9.96 1.71 10.34
N LYS A 189 9.61 2.91 10.82
CA LYS A 189 10.09 4.22 10.33
C LYS A 189 11.62 4.43 10.31
N SER A 190 12.41 3.51 10.84
CA SER A 190 13.88 3.55 10.89
C SER A 190 14.56 2.48 10.02
N GLY A 191 13.92 1.34 9.76
CA GLY A 191 14.46 0.30 8.89
C GLY A 191 13.91 -1.11 9.17
N TYR A 192 14.63 -2.11 8.64
CA TYR A 192 14.36 -3.55 8.78
C TYR A 192 14.92 -4.05 10.12
N LYS A 193 14.09 -4.09 11.15
CA LYS A 193 14.49 -4.18 12.56
C LYS A 193 15.27 -5.44 12.93
N VAL A 194 14.87 -6.57 12.35
CA VAL A 194 15.53 -7.86 12.52
C VAL A 194 16.94 -7.91 11.93
N LEU A 195 17.29 -7.01 11.01
CA LEU A 195 18.60 -6.92 10.34
C LEU A 195 19.52 -5.93 11.05
N SER A 196 19.85 -6.24 12.31
CA SER A 196 20.47 -5.31 13.26
C SER A 196 22.02 -5.29 13.28
N SER A 197 22.67 -6.18 12.55
CA SER A 197 24.13 -6.36 12.55
C SER A 197 24.70 -6.56 11.15
N ASN A 198 25.90 -6.03 10.93
CA ASN A 198 26.77 -6.46 9.83
C ASN A 198 27.47 -7.76 10.23
N GLY A 199 28.00 -8.49 9.25
CA GLY A 199 28.99 -9.55 9.48
C GLY A 199 28.66 -10.84 8.75
N ASP A 200 29.13 -11.95 9.31
CA ASP A 200 28.94 -13.29 8.75
C ASP A 200 27.51 -13.79 8.97
N GLY A 201 26.83 -14.19 7.89
CA GLY A 201 25.50 -14.81 7.87
C GLY A 201 25.55 -16.34 7.65
N SER A 202 26.74 -16.94 7.75
CA SER A 202 26.95 -18.37 7.63
C SER A 202 26.97 -19.11 8.96
N HIS A 203 26.73 -20.42 8.93
CA HIS A 203 26.71 -21.27 10.10
C HIS A 203 28.09 -21.89 10.37
N ALA A 204 28.66 -21.59 11.55
CA ALA A 204 30.03 -21.96 11.91
C ALA A 204 30.35 -23.48 11.83
N GLN A 205 29.40 -24.34 12.20
CA GLN A 205 29.58 -25.80 12.19
C GLN A 205 29.37 -26.46 10.82
N ALA A 206 28.96 -25.68 9.81
CA ALA A 206 28.80 -26.13 8.43
C ALA A 206 29.81 -25.43 7.52
N SER A 207 31.04 -25.23 8.03
CA SER A 207 32.11 -24.44 7.40
C SER A 207 32.56 -24.97 6.04
N THR A 208 32.30 -26.24 5.77
CA THR A 208 32.69 -26.96 4.55
C THR A 208 31.55 -27.81 3.99
N LYS A 209 30.39 -27.20 3.67
CA LYS A 209 29.22 -27.94 3.14
C LYS A 209 28.51 -27.36 1.91
N CYS A 210 28.59 -26.06 1.65
CA CYS A 210 27.75 -25.40 0.65
C CYS A 210 28.44 -25.24 -0.71
N ARG A 211 28.45 -26.29 -1.53
CA ARG A 211 29.08 -26.29 -2.87
C ARG A 211 28.59 -25.17 -3.82
N LEU A 212 27.41 -24.60 -3.59
CA LEU A 212 26.91 -23.43 -4.32
C LEU A 212 27.90 -22.25 -4.32
N LEU A 213 28.71 -22.10 -3.26
CA LEU A 213 29.63 -20.98 -3.07
C LEU A 213 31.12 -21.39 -3.19
N THR A 214 31.38 -22.54 -3.81
CA THR A 214 32.73 -22.94 -4.24
C THR A 214 33.08 -22.27 -5.58
N ALA A 215 34.25 -21.65 -5.62
CA ALA A 215 34.83 -21.09 -6.84
C ALA A 215 36.02 -21.92 -7.34
N VAL A 216 36.27 -21.85 -8.65
CA VAL A 216 37.44 -22.50 -9.27
C VAL A 216 38.74 -21.99 -8.66
N SER A 217 39.74 -22.85 -8.44
CA SER A 217 41.07 -22.43 -7.97
C SER A 217 41.96 -21.82 -9.07
N GLY A 218 41.52 -21.95 -10.33
CA GLY A 218 42.15 -21.39 -11.53
C GLY A 218 41.49 -21.92 -12.80
N GLY A 219 41.59 -21.18 -13.91
CA GLY A 219 40.98 -21.58 -15.19
C GLY A 219 39.46 -21.73 -15.10
N SER A 220 38.94 -22.85 -15.60
CA SER A 220 37.54 -23.25 -15.58
C SER A 220 37.41 -24.72 -15.17
N ALA A 221 36.39 -25.08 -14.39
CA ALA A 221 36.15 -26.45 -13.94
C ALA A 221 34.68 -26.87 -14.14
N THR A 222 34.43 -28.12 -14.52
CA THR A 222 33.07 -28.61 -14.82
C THR A 222 32.21 -28.88 -13.60
N SER A 223 32.82 -28.98 -12.41
CA SER A 223 32.14 -29.22 -11.12
C SER A 223 31.65 -27.96 -10.42
N GLU A 224 32.16 -26.78 -10.81
CA GLU A 224 31.98 -25.53 -10.07
C GLU A 224 31.03 -24.57 -10.80
N LEU A 225 30.21 -23.83 -10.06
CA LEU A 225 29.33 -22.82 -10.64
C LEU A 225 30.05 -21.49 -10.90
N TRP A 226 31.01 -21.13 -10.04
CA TRP A 226 31.73 -19.86 -10.13
C TRP A 226 33.05 -20.02 -10.89
N GLN A 227 32.98 -19.78 -12.21
CA GLN A 227 34.08 -19.89 -13.18
C GLN A 227 35.13 -18.76 -13.09
N ARG A 228 35.26 -18.10 -11.94
CA ARG A 228 36.26 -17.06 -11.66
C ARG A 228 36.95 -17.38 -10.35
N ASN A 229 38.29 -17.29 -10.32
CA ASN A 229 39.09 -17.56 -9.11
C ASN A 229 38.83 -16.56 -7.96
N SER A 230 38.38 -15.36 -8.31
CA SER A 230 37.84 -14.38 -7.37
C SER A 230 36.63 -13.73 -8.01
N PRO A 231 35.42 -14.28 -7.80
CA PRO A 231 34.17 -13.67 -8.21
C PRO A 231 33.96 -12.34 -7.46
N PRO A 232 33.30 -11.36 -8.06
CA PRO A 232 32.88 -10.16 -7.33
C PRO A 232 31.80 -10.52 -6.30
N GLU A 233 31.74 -9.73 -5.22
CA GLU A 233 30.62 -9.80 -4.29
C GLU A 233 29.29 -9.60 -5.05
N THR A 234 28.35 -10.53 -4.85
CA THR A 234 27.10 -10.62 -5.60
C THR A 234 25.91 -10.46 -4.66
N PRO A 235 25.00 -9.49 -4.89
CA PRO A 235 23.78 -9.36 -4.11
C PRO A 235 22.79 -10.48 -4.43
N ILE A 236 22.22 -11.08 -3.39
CA ILE A 236 21.21 -12.15 -3.45
C ILE A 236 20.03 -11.79 -2.55
N MET A 237 18.89 -12.49 -2.66
CA MET A 237 17.69 -12.18 -1.87
C MET A 237 17.35 -10.67 -1.93
N PHE A 238 17.20 -10.12 -3.15
CA PHE A 238 17.00 -8.67 -3.39
C PHE A 238 18.11 -7.74 -2.83
N GLY A 239 19.29 -8.27 -2.49
CA GLY A 239 20.39 -7.51 -1.88
C GLY A 239 20.28 -7.37 -0.36
N PHE A 240 19.40 -8.11 0.32
CA PHE A 240 19.40 -8.22 1.79
C PHE A 240 20.62 -8.99 2.32
N LEU A 241 21.20 -9.85 1.48
CA LEU A 241 22.53 -10.45 1.67
C LEU A 241 23.40 -10.20 0.45
N THR A 242 24.70 -10.30 0.65
CA THR A 242 25.68 -10.48 -0.42
C THR A 242 26.46 -11.76 -0.23
N VAL A 243 26.94 -12.36 -1.33
CA VAL A 243 27.79 -13.54 -1.30
C VAL A 243 29.05 -13.32 -2.12
N THR A 244 30.17 -13.82 -1.62
CA THR A 244 31.38 -14.06 -2.42
C THR A 244 31.68 -15.55 -2.36
N ALA A 245 31.92 -16.18 -3.52
CA ALA A 245 32.31 -17.58 -3.61
C ALA A 245 33.84 -17.73 -3.61
N HIS A 246 34.35 -18.78 -2.98
CA HIS A 246 35.78 -18.95 -2.73
C HIS A 246 36.29 -20.36 -3.04
N ASN A 247 37.58 -20.45 -3.33
CA ASN A 247 38.31 -21.67 -3.67
C ASN A 247 38.97 -22.39 -2.46
N SER A 248 38.84 -21.84 -1.24
CA SER A 248 39.57 -22.26 -0.03
C SER A 248 38.62 -22.50 1.16
N ALA A 249 38.77 -23.60 1.92
CA ALA A 249 37.85 -23.95 3.02
C ALA A 249 37.59 -22.85 4.03
N GLY A 250 36.31 -22.71 4.40
CA GLY A 250 35.85 -21.83 5.45
C GLY A 250 36.01 -20.34 5.14
N THR A 251 36.43 -19.96 3.92
CA THR A 251 36.67 -18.56 3.54
C THR A 251 35.47 -17.87 2.90
N THR A 252 34.39 -18.60 2.59
CA THR A 252 33.17 -18.03 1.99
C THR A 252 32.54 -16.94 2.84
N ALA A 253 32.38 -15.77 2.23
CA ALA A 253 31.70 -14.63 2.80
C ALA A 253 30.22 -14.62 2.37
N ILE A 254 29.34 -15.10 3.25
CA ILE A 254 27.91 -14.76 3.23
C ILE A 254 27.78 -13.54 4.14
N ASN A 255 27.64 -12.35 3.56
CA ASN A 255 27.67 -11.09 4.30
C ASN A 255 26.23 -10.59 4.55
N LYS A 256 25.87 -10.44 5.82
CA LYS A 256 24.66 -9.72 6.24
C LYS A 256 24.94 -8.23 6.42
N GLN A 257 23.95 -7.42 6.07
CA GLN A 257 23.99 -5.96 6.19
C GLN A 257 23.10 -5.48 7.34
N LYS A 258 23.58 -4.48 8.08
CA LYS A 258 22.80 -3.76 9.10
C LYS A 258 21.84 -2.80 8.41
N LEU A 259 20.56 -3.17 8.37
CA LEU A 259 19.48 -2.43 7.72
C LEU A 259 18.39 -1.99 8.71
N ASN A 260 18.60 -2.13 10.02
CA ASN A 260 17.64 -1.73 11.07
C ASN A 260 17.60 -0.21 11.38
N ALA A 261 18.54 0.56 10.86
CA ALA A 261 18.70 1.99 11.10
C ALA A 261 19.15 2.70 9.82
N LEU A 262 18.35 2.56 8.77
CA LEU A 262 18.57 3.22 7.48
C LEU A 262 18.36 4.73 7.59
N GLY A 263 17.35 5.18 8.32
CA GLY A 263 17.07 6.61 8.41
C GLY A 263 15.98 6.96 9.42
N THR A 264 15.28 8.05 9.15
CA THR A 264 14.25 8.62 10.03
C THR A 264 12.99 8.92 9.25
N SER A 265 11.82 8.60 9.81
CA SER A 265 10.52 8.84 9.16
C SER A 265 10.43 8.23 7.76
N TRP A 266 10.83 6.96 7.67
CA TRP A 266 10.82 6.16 6.43
C TRP A 266 11.64 6.77 5.28
N GLU A 267 12.79 7.37 5.59
CA GLU A 267 13.60 8.06 4.60
C GLU A 267 15.10 7.86 4.83
N LYS A 268 15.72 7.11 3.92
CA LYS A 268 17.17 7.02 3.73
C LYS A 268 17.61 8.11 2.77
N GLN A 269 18.48 9.01 3.21
CA GLN A 269 19.17 9.94 2.30
C GLN A 269 20.15 9.17 1.40
N ASN A 270 20.14 9.51 0.11
CA ASN A 270 20.94 8.87 -0.96
C ASN A 270 20.86 7.32 -0.94
N PRO A 271 19.69 6.72 -1.25
CA PRO A 271 19.52 5.27 -1.25
C PRO A 271 20.28 4.64 -2.44
N SER A 272 21.25 3.78 -2.13
CA SER A 272 22.18 3.17 -3.08
C SER A 272 21.79 1.72 -3.41
N THR A 273 21.48 0.91 -2.40
CA THR A 273 21.12 -0.51 -2.54
C THR A 273 19.64 -0.70 -2.89
N ALA A 274 19.26 -1.91 -3.31
CA ALA A 274 17.86 -2.23 -3.59
C ALA A 274 16.97 -2.21 -2.31
N PRO A 275 17.39 -2.75 -1.14
CA PRO A 275 16.65 -2.59 0.11
C PRO A 275 16.49 -1.13 0.54
N GLU A 276 17.51 -0.27 0.39
CA GLU A 276 17.40 1.16 0.70
C GLU A 276 16.35 1.87 -0.17
N LYS A 277 16.30 1.53 -1.46
CA LYS A 277 15.32 2.11 -2.40
C LYS A 277 13.90 1.61 -2.12
N LEU A 278 13.75 0.34 -1.73
CA LEU A 278 12.48 -0.24 -1.31
C LEU A 278 11.96 0.41 -0.01
N PHE A 279 12.82 0.60 0.98
CA PHE A 279 12.49 1.29 2.22
C PHE A 279 11.89 2.69 1.97
N ASN A 280 12.50 3.50 1.10
CA ASN A 280 11.97 4.81 0.73
C ASN A 280 10.64 4.71 -0.05
N ALA A 281 10.49 3.72 -0.94
CA ALA A 281 9.25 3.52 -1.70
C ALA A 281 8.07 3.17 -0.77
N ILE A 282 8.28 2.26 0.18
CA ILE A 282 7.31 1.96 1.25
C ILE A 282 7.05 3.22 2.08
N GLY A 283 8.11 3.95 2.43
CA GLY A 283 7.99 5.20 3.18
C GLY A 283 7.11 6.25 2.53
N HIS A 284 7.20 6.42 1.21
CA HIS A 284 6.30 7.30 0.48
C HIS A 284 4.85 6.82 0.52
N LEU A 285 4.59 5.51 0.48
CA LEU A 285 3.23 4.96 0.62
C LEU A 285 2.68 5.15 2.04
N ILE A 286 3.46 4.86 3.08
CA ILE A 286 3.03 5.03 4.48
C ILE A 286 2.73 6.52 4.74
N LYS A 287 3.67 7.41 4.39
CA LYS A 287 3.54 8.88 4.50
C LYS A 287 2.51 9.51 3.54
N ALA A 288 1.93 8.75 2.61
CA ALA A 288 0.79 9.21 1.81
C ALA A 288 -0.48 9.19 2.68
N GLU A 289 -0.57 10.15 3.59
CA GLU A 289 -1.75 10.44 4.41
C GLU A 289 -2.59 11.55 3.77
N TYR A 290 -3.84 11.65 4.21
CA TYR A 290 -4.83 12.59 3.69
C TYR A 290 -5.83 12.91 4.80
N ASP A 291 -5.87 14.18 5.20
CA ASP A 291 -6.91 14.72 6.08
C ASP A 291 -8.19 14.87 5.27
N GLY A 292 -8.99 13.82 5.28
CA GLY A 292 -10.20 13.70 4.49
C GLY A 292 -11.41 14.46 5.07
N CYS A 293 -12.43 14.63 4.23
CA CYS A 293 -13.71 15.17 4.66
C CYS A 293 -14.64 14.12 5.30
N GLY A 294 -14.33 12.82 5.18
CA GLY A 294 -15.14 11.74 5.76
C GLY A 294 -15.45 10.62 4.77
N GLN A 295 -15.72 9.41 5.28
CA GLN A 295 -16.01 8.21 4.49
C GLN A 295 -17.50 7.88 4.40
N SER A 296 -18.36 8.64 5.07
CA SER A 296 -19.81 8.61 4.91
C SER A 296 -20.36 10.00 4.55
N LYS A 297 -21.50 10.04 3.85
CA LYS A 297 -22.15 11.32 3.46
C LYS A 297 -22.49 12.21 4.65
N ASP A 298 -22.80 11.59 5.79
CA ASP A 298 -23.12 12.24 7.04
C ASP A 298 -21.87 12.89 7.65
N GLU A 299 -20.72 12.22 7.60
CA GLU A 299 -19.42 12.80 7.97
C GLU A 299 -19.03 13.96 7.05
N VAL A 300 -19.19 13.83 5.73
CA VAL A 300 -18.84 14.92 4.78
C VAL A 300 -19.73 16.15 4.98
N LEU A 301 -21.05 15.97 5.16
CA LEU A 301 -21.95 17.07 5.50
C LEU A 301 -21.58 17.71 6.84
N ALA A 302 -21.24 16.92 7.85
CA ALA A 302 -20.79 17.46 9.13
C ALA A 302 -19.47 18.24 9.00
N HIS A 303 -18.50 17.72 8.24
CA HIS A 303 -17.21 18.35 7.99
C HIS A 303 -17.39 19.69 7.26
N VAL A 304 -18.10 19.75 6.14
CA VAL A 304 -18.21 21.00 5.35
C VAL A 304 -18.97 22.12 6.06
N ILE A 305 -19.80 21.78 7.07
CA ILE A 305 -20.47 22.75 7.95
C ILE A 305 -19.55 23.14 9.12
N ASN A 306 -19.04 22.18 9.89
CA ASN A 306 -18.23 22.45 11.10
C ASN A 306 -16.89 23.14 10.77
N GLU A 307 -16.23 22.74 9.69
CA GLU A 307 -15.00 23.38 9.18
C GLU A 307 -15.25 24.69 8.44
N GLY A 308 -16.49 25.18 8.47
CA GLY A 308 -16.93 26.45 7.90
C GLY A 308 -16.83 26.54 6.37
N LYS A 309 -16.63 25.44 5.65
CA LYS A 309 -16.40 25.45 4.18
C LYS A 309 -17.59 26.04 3.43
N ALA A 310 -18.81 25.65 3.80
CA ALA A 310 -20.04 26.23 3.25
C ALA A 310 -20.14 27.75 3.51
N ALA A 311 -19.83 28.20 4.74
CA ALA A 311 -19.84 29.62 5.10
C ALA A 311 -18.74 30.43 4.37
N GLN A 312 -17.55 29.86 4.17
CA GLN A 312 -16.46 30.45 3.39
C GLN A 312 -16.85 30.64 1.92
N LEU A 313 -17.58 29.69 1.34
CA LEU A 313 -18.09 29.79 -0.03
C LEU A 313 -19.16 30.90 -0.14
N ILE A 314 -20.12 30.96 0.77
CA ILE A 314 -21.13 32.03 0.85
C ILE A 314 -20.47 33.41 0.97
N THR A 315 -19.49 33.53 1.88
CA THR A 315 -18.69 34.74 2.09
C THR A 315 -18.03 35.20 0.78
N SER A 316 -17.41 34.26 0.06
CA SER A 316 -16.70 34.53 -1.19
C SER A 316 -17.64 34.98 -2.31
N VAL A 317 -18.78 34.32 -2.48
CA VAL A 317 -19.80 34.68 -3.49
C VAL A 317 -20.42 36.04 -3.18
N ARG A 318 -20.88 36.28 -1.95
CA ARG A 318 -21.49 37.56 -1.55
C ARG A 318 -20.52 38.73 -1.72
N LYS A 319 -19.25 38.54 -1.33
CA LYS A 319 -18.17 39.52 -1.55
C LYS A 319 -17.92 39.78 -3.03
N GLY A 320 -17.73 38.73 -3.83
CA GLY A 320 -17.37 38.84 -5.25
C GLY A 320 -18.47 39.50 -6.09
N ALA A 321 -19.72 39.10 -5.88
CA ALA A 321 -20.89 39.64 -6.57
C ALA A 321 -21.50 40.89 -5.89
N LYS A 322 -20.89 41.41 -4.82
CA LYS A 322 -21.33 42.60 -4.06
C LYS A 322 -22.80 42.51 -3.58
N LEU A 323 -23.24 41.31 -3.19
CA LEU A 323 -24.63 41.04 -2.79
C LEU A 323 -24.95 41.43 -1.34
N THR A 324 -23.93 41.71 -0.53
CA THR A 324 -24.06 42.03 0.89
C THR A 324 -22.86 42.86 1.31
N ASP A 325 -23.05 43.80 2.24
CA ASP A 325 -21.94 44.56 2.83
C ASP A 325 -21.08 43.71 3.78
N LYS A 326 -19.85 44.17 4.03
CA LYS A 326 -18.97 43.56 5.02
C LYS A 326 -19.53 43.76 6.43
N THR A 327 -19.49 42.70 7.24
CA THR A 327 -19.74 42.76 8.68
C THR A 327 -18.45 43.12 9.43
N SER A 328 -18.55 43.33 10.75
CA SER A 328 -17.37 43.50 11.63
C SER A 328 -16.42 42.30 11.63
N LYS A 329 -16.92 41.10 11.28
CA LYS A 329 -16.13 39.87 11.14
C LYS A 329 -15.58 39.66 9.71
N ASN A 330 -15.90 40.54 8.76
CA ASN A 330 -15.66 40.36 7.32
C ASN A 330 -16.26 39.07 6.73
N ASP A 331 -17.33 38.54 7.33
CA ASP A 331 -18.00 37.29 6.93
C ASP A 331 -19.17 37.48 5.95
N TYR A 332 -19.47 38.74 5.57
CA TYR A 332 -20.55 39.09 4.65
C TYR A 332 -21.91 38.45 5.04
N GLY A 333 -22.15 38.34 6.35
CA GLY A 333 -23.39 37.79 6.93
C GLY A 333 -23.51 36.27 6.82
N ALA A 334 -22.42 35.54 6.50
CA ALA A 334 -22.45 34.08 6.38
C ALA A 334 -22.69 33.38 7.73
N ALA A 335 -22.10 33.87 8.83
CA ALA A 335 -22.32 33.31 10.16
C ALA A 335 -23.78 33.50 10.63
N ALA A 336 -24.36 34.69 10.43
CA ALA A 336 -25.74 34.97 10.77
C ALA A 336 -26.74 34.11 9.96
N LEU A 337 -26.44 33.83 8.68
CA LEU A 337 -27.20 32.86 7.88
C LEU A 337 -27.06 31.44 8.46
N LEU A 338 -25.86 31.02 8.87
CA LEU A 338 -25.62 29.71 9.48
C LEU A 338 -26.43 29.54 10.79
N ASP A 339 -26.38 30.55 11.66
CA ASP A 339 -27.14 30.60 12.91
C ASP A 339 -28.66 30.59 12.65
N SER A 340 -29.14 31.35 11.66
CA SER A 340 -30.56 31.40 11.27
C SER A 340 -31.07 30.04 10.77
N VAL A 341 -30.27 29.31 9.97
CA VAL A 341 -30.67 28.01 9.44
C VAL A 341 -30.54 26.91 10.50
N ALA A 342 -29.52 26.94 11.35
CA ALA A 342 -29.39 26.02 12.48
C ALA A 342 -30.43 26.27 13.60
N GLY A 343 -30.91 27.51 13.75
CA GLY A 343 -31.79 27.97 14.82
C GLY A 343 -31.04 28.53 16.04
N ASP A 344 -29.80 28.10 16.26
CA ASP A 344 -28.83 28.70 17.18
C ASP A 344 -27.39 28.29 16.80
N SER A 345 -26.40 28.75 17.56
CA SER A 345 -24.97 28.54 17.30
C SER A 345 -24.37 27.24 17.86
N LYS A 346 -25.17 26.32 18.41
CA LYS A 346 -24.72 25.04 19.01
C LYS A 346 -25.12 23.85 18.13
N ASN A 347 -24.19 22.91 17.94
CA ASN A 347 -24.37 21.68 17.14
C ASN A 347 -24.93 21.96 15.73
N GLN A 348 -24.42 23.01 15.08
CA GLN A 348 -25.01 23.53 13.84
C GLN A 348 -25.07 22.47 12.73
N ALA A 349 -23.99 21.70 12.52
CA ALA A 349 -23.97 20.58 11.57
C ALA A 349 -25.09 19.55 11.82
N GLU A 350 -25.30 19.14 13.07
CA GLU A 350 -26.34 18.18 13.43
C GLU A 350 -27.75 18.73 13.15
N LYS A 351 -28.00 20.00 13.52
CA LYS A 351 -29.29 20.66 13.29
C LYS A 351 -29.58 20.87 11.81
N ILE A 352 -28.60 21.36 11.06
CA ILE A 352 -28.68 21.54 9.60
C ILE A 352 -28.92 20.20 8.90
N LYS A 353 -28.18 19.15 9.29
CA LYS A 353 -28.39 17.78 8.78
C LYS A 353 -29.80 17.29 9.09
N ASN A 354 -30.29 17.46 10.33
CA ASN A 354 -31.63 17.02 10.71
C ASN A 354 -32.72 17.75 9.91
N LYS A 355 -32.54 19.05 9.61
CA LYS A 355 -33.44 19.78 8.68
C LYS A 355 -33.40 19.18 7.29
N ILE A 356 -32.22 19.04 6.69
CA ILE A 356 -32.01 18.38 5.38
C ILE A 356 -32.70 17.00 5.34
N ASP A 357 -32.39 16.13 6.31
CA ASP A 357 -32.94 14.76 6.42
C ASP A 357 -34.47 14.75 6.50
N SER A 358 -35.08 15.78 7.09
CA SER A 358 -36.53 15.90 7.30
C SER A 358 -37.31 16.48 6.12
N LEU A 359 -36.65 17.13 5.15
CA LEU A 359 -37.34 17.82 4.05
C LEU A 359 -38.16 16.84 3.19
N PRO A 360 -39.43 17.16 2.88
CA PRO A 360 -40.25 16.38 1.97
C PRO A 360 -39.81 16.59 0.52
N VAL A 361 -39.74 15.50 -0.24
CA VAL A 361 -39.36 15.45 -1.65
C VAL A 361 -40.22 14.46 -2.43
N THR A 362 -40.66 14.89 -3.62
CA THR A 362 -41.25 13.99 -4.62
C THR A 362 -40.17 13.04 -5.15
N GLN A 363 -40.05 11.83 -4.58
CA GLN A 363 -39.13 10.82 -5.08
C GLN A 363 -39.61 10.30 -6.44
N VAL A 364 -38.76 10.36 -7.46
CA VAL A 364 -38.98 9.73 -8.76
C VAL A 364 -38.37 8.32 -8.77
N GLN A 365 -39.21 7.31 -8.91
CA GLN A 365 -38.81 5.90 -9.05
C GLN A 365 -38.81 5.50 -10.54
N VAL A 366 -38.86 4.20 -10.87
CA VAL A 366 -38.80 3.73 -12.26
C VAL A 366 -40.07 4.09 -13.06
N ASP A 367 -41.23 3.95 -12.44
CA ASP A 367 -42.56 4.01 -13.09
C ASP A 367 -43.54 4.99 -12.41
N LYS A 368 -43.16 5.58 -11.26
CA LYS A 368 -44.04 6.38 -10.40
C LYS A 368 -43.29 7.40 -9.55
N THR A 369 -44.05 8.32 -8.96
CA THR A 369 -43.58 9.24 -7.91
C THR A 369 -44.12 8.84 -6.54
N ALA A 370 -43.38 9.15 -5.48
CA ALA A 370 -43.81 8.99 -4.09
C ALA A 370 -43.27 10.13 -3.22
N GLU A 371 -44.12 10.76 -2.41
CA GLU A 371 -43.66 11.75 -1.42
C GLU A 371 -42.96 11.05 -0.25
N LYS A 372 -41.74 11.50 0.05
CA LYS A 372 -40.86 10.94 1.10
C LYS A 372 -40.00 12.04 1.71
N THR A 373 -39.35 11.75 2.84
CA THR A 373 -38.27 12.61 3.34
C THR A 373 -36.93 12.28 2.65
N ILE A 374 -36.01 13.24 2.55
CA ILE A 374 -34.66 13.01 2.01
C ILE A 374 -33.96 11.82 2.71
N LYS A 375 -34.08 11.70 4.04
CA LYS A 375 -33.52 10.57 4.81
C LYS A 375 -34.01 9.19 4.35
N THR A 376 -35.24 9.10 3.82
CA THR A 376 -35.85 7.85 3.34
C THR A 376 -35.65 7.62 1.83
N ASN A 377 -34.97 8.54 1.14
CA ASN A 377 -34.53 8.42 -0.24
C ASN A 377 -33.03 8.05 -0.30
N SER A 378 -32.71 6.78 -0.07
CA SER A 378 -31.33 6.30 0.03
C SER A 378 -30.67 5.91 -1.30
N ASN A 379 -31.38 5.98 -2.43
CA ASN A 379 -30.88 5.57 -3.74
C ASN A 379 -30.37 6.78 -4.56
N PRO A 380 -29.05 6.88 -4.86
CA PRO A 380 -28.50 8.01 -5.63
C PRO A 380 -29.12 8.22 -7.01
N GLU A 381 -29.59 7.15 -7.68
CA GLU A 381 -30.26 7.27 -8.98
C GLU A 381 -31.66 7.90 -8.86
N ASP A 382 -32.44 7.50 -7.86
CA ASP A 382 -33.75 8.10 -7.61
C ASP A 382 -33.59 9.55 -7.13
N MET A 383 -32.53 9.84 -6.36
CA MET A 383 -32.16 11.22 -6.01
C MET A 383 -31.83 12.08 -7.24
N ARG A 384 -31.02 11.59 -8.19
CA ARG A 384 -30.73 12.28 -9.46
C ARG A 384 -32.00 12.64 -10.23
N LYS A 385 -32.92 11.67 -10.38
CA LYS A 385 -34.21 11.88 -11.07
C LYS A 385 -35.11 12.87 -10.32
N SER A 386 -35.14 12.79 -8.99
CA SER A 386 -35.93 13.69 -8.13
C SER A 386 -35.42 15.13 -8.20
N LEU A 387 -34.10 15.31 -8.23
CA LEU A 387 -33.43 16.61 -8.43
C LEU A 387 -33.78 17.19 -9.81
N LEU A 388 -33.72 16.39 -10.88
CA LEU A 388 -34.13 16.82 -12.22
C LEU A 388 -35.61 17.23 -12.26
N LEU A 389 -36.50 16.46 -11.65
CA LEU A 389 -37.92 16.82 -11.54
C LEU A 389 -38.13 18.14 -10.79
N ARG A 390 -37.43 18.36 -9.68
CA ARG A 390 -37.56 19.62 -8.92
C ARG A 390 -37.00 20.80 -9.70
N HIS A 391 -35.89 20.63 -10.42
CA HIS A 391 -35.36 21.66 -11.34
C HIS A 391 -36.38 22.04 -12.44
N ILE A 392 -37.02 21.05 -13.07
CA ILE A 392 -38.08 21.27 -14.09
C ILE A 392 -39.24 22.05 -13.47
N LYS A 393 -39.80 21.58 -12.34
CA LYS A 393 -40.91 22.25 -11.63
C LYS A 393 -40.56 23.70 -11.23
N ASN A 394 -39.36 23.92 -10.69
CA ASN A 394 -38.89 25.24 -10.26
C ASN A 394 -38.81 26.20 -11.46
N LYS A 395 -38.36 25.72 -12.63
CA LYS A 395 -38.33 26.50 -13.88
C LYS A 395 -39.73 26.80 -14.42
N GLU A 396 -40.63 25.82 -14.49
CA GLU A 396 -42.02 26.00 -14.92
C GLU A 396 -42.76 27.02 -14.05
N THR A 397 -42.51 26.98 -12.74
CA THR A 397 -43.07 27.93 -11.77
C THR A 397 -42.57 29.35 -12.05
N PHE A 398 -41.28 29.52 -12.28
CA PHE A 398 -40.70 30.83 -12.63
C PHE A 398 -41.26 31.39 -13.94
N GLU A 399 -41.38 30.56 -14.99
CA GLU A 399 -41.97 30.97 -16.26
C GLU A 399 -43.45 31.38 -16.12
N ASN A 400 -44.22 30.70 -15.28
CA ASN A 400 -45.62 31.02 -15.03
C ASN A 400 -45.79 32.29 -14.17
N LEU A 401 -44.94 32.51 -13.16
CA LEU A 401 -44.89 33.77 -12.41
C LEU A 401 -44.51 34.94 -13.33
N GLY A 402 -43.60 34.72 -14.29
CA GLY A 402 -43.26 35.69 -15.33
C GLY A 402 -44.47 36.08 -16.19
N LYS A 403 -45.27 35.11 -16.63
CA LYS A 403 -46.52 35.36 -17.38
C LYS A 403 -47.55 36.12 -16.55
N GLN A 404 -47.81 35.69 -15.32
CA GLN A 404 -48.74 36.35 -14.40
C GLN A 404 -48.34 37.81 -14.15
N LEU A 405 -47.04 38.09 -13.95
CA LEU A 405 -46.55 39.45 -13.79
C LEU A 405 -46.81 40.31 -15.05
N GLN A 406 -46.62 39.78 -16.25
CA GLN A 406 -46.94 40.49 -17.50
C GLN A 406 -48.44 40.73 -17.66
N GLU A 407 -49.28 39.76 -17.29
CA GLU A 407 -50.75 39.92 -17.30
C GLU A 407 -51.20 41.00 -16.31
N GLU A 408 -50.65 41.05 -15.09
CA GLU A 408 -50.96 42.09 -14.10
C GLU A 408 -50.43 43.48 -14.49
N ILE A 409 -49.27 43.55 -15.18
CA ILE A 409 -48.79 44.79 -15.78
C ILE A 409 -49.76 45.27 -16.88
N ALA A 410 -50.21 44.38 -17.76
CA ALA A 410 -51.14 44.70 -18.84
C ALA A 410 -52.56 45.09 -18.35
N LYS A 411 -52.96 44.65 -17.15
CA LYS A 411 -54.23 45.03 -16.51
C LYS A 411 -54.20 46.41 -15.84
N LYS A 412 -53.02 47.01 -15.59
CA LYS A 412 -52.96 48.37 -15.03
C LYS A 412 -53.36 49.38 -16.10
N PRO A 413 -54.42 50.19 -15.89
CA PRO A 413 -54.75 51.26 -16.81
C PRO A 413 -53.64 52.31 -16.78
N THR A 414 -53.24 52.80 -17.95
CA THR A 414 -52.45 54.02 -18.09
C THR A 414 -53.27 55.18 -17.52
N GLN A 415 -52.85 55.73 -16.38
CA GLN A 415 -53.30 57.01 -15.84
C GLN A 415 -52.34 58.13 -16.27
#